data_AF-A0A133NA89-F1
#
_entry.id   AF-A0A133NA89-F1
#
_cell.length_a   1.000
_cell.length_b   1.000
_cell.length_c   1.000
_cell.angle_alpha   90.00
_cell.angle_beta   90.00
_cell.angle_gamma   90.00
#
_symmetry.space_group_name_H-M   'P 1'
#
loop_
_entity.id
_entity.type
_entity.pdbx_description
1 polymer ?
#
loop_
_entity_poly.entity_id
_entity_poly.type
_entity_poly.pdbx_seq_one_letter_code
_entity_poly.pdbx_strand_id
1 'polypeptide(L)'
;FLTTEVARLSNPYVPWKSGNLKDTQVETRPTQIKYYAPYAEKQYYENAGMGKQGLHRGGMRGKLWIPRMMADRGDELIESVAKMAGGRAK
;
A
#
# COMPACT_ATOMS: atom_id res chain seq x y z
N PHE A 1 6.50 9.12 -10.65
CA PHE A 1 5.26 9.66 -10.06
C PHE A 1 4.29 8.54 -9.69
N LEU A 2 3.73 7.79 -10.67
CA LEU A 2 2.75 6.74 -10.41
C LEU A 2 3.13 5.79 -9.27
N THR A 3 4.32 5.21 -9.32
CA THR A 3 4.78 4.24 -8.30
C THR A 3 4.94 4.87 -6.91
N THR A 4 5.35 6.14 -6.86
CA THR A 4 5.41 6.93 -5.62
C THR A 4 4.02 7.17 -5.05
N GLU A 5 3.04 7.45 -5.92
CA GLU A 5 1.67 7.68 -5.49
C GLU A 5 1.00 6.38 -5.01
N VAL A 6 1.24 5.27 -5.69
CA VAL A 6 0.84 3.93 -5.23
C VAL A 6 1.47 3.62 -3.87
N ALA A 7 2.75 3.91 -3.66
CA ALA A 7 3.41 3.72 -2.37
C ALA A 7 2.79 4.59 -1.27
N ARG A 8 2.52 5.87 -1.54
CA ARG A 8 1.86 6.81 -0.61
C ARG A 8 0.48 6.31 -0.20
N LEU A 9 -0.34 5.94 -1.18
CA LEU A 9 -1.72 5.51 -0.95
C LEU A 9 -1.81 4.16 -0.27
N SER A 10 -0.88 3.24 -0.55
CA SER A 10 -0.88 1.88 0.00
C SER A 10 -0.27 1.77 1.39
N ASN A 11 0.58 2.74 1.81
CA ASN A 11 1.25 2.72 3.11
C ASN A 11 0.30 2.48 4.32
N PRO A 12 -0.91 3.10 4.40
CA PRO A 12 -1.87 2.84 5.47
C PRO A 12 -2.39 1.40 5.53
N TYR A 13 -2.32 0.67 4.42
CA TYR A 13 -2.78 -0.71 4.28
C TYR A 13 -1.70 -1.75 4.60
N VAL A 14 -0.42 -1.34 4.63
CA VAL A 14 0.70 -2.23 4.93
C VAL A 14 0.64 -2.63 6.42
N PRO A 15 0.79 -3.92 6.76
CA PRO A 15 0.90 -4.36 8.13
C PRO A 15 1.94 -3.57 8.91
N TRP A 16 1.54 -3.10 10.09
CA TRP A 16 2.42 -2.37 10.99
C TRP A 16 2.57 -3.17 12.28
N LYS A 17 3.80 -3.19 12.79
CA LYS A 17 4.18 -3.70 14.11
C LYS A 17 5.17 -2.75 14.77
N SER A 18 6.26 -2.47 14.05
CA SER A 18 7.34 -1.56 14.48
C SER A 18 7.78 -0.54 13.41
N GLY A 19 7.27 -0.64 12.17
CA GLY A 19 7.63 0.24 11.04
C GLY A 19 8.56 -0.37 10.00
N ASN A 20 9.32 -1.42 10.35
CA ASN A 20 10.33 -2.00 9.45
C ASN A 20 9.78 -2.34 8.07
N LEU A 21 8.63 -3.02 7.97
CA LEU A 21 8.05 -3.43 6.69
C LEU A 21 7.71 -2.25 5.77
N LYS A 22 7.16 -1.17 6.31
CA LYS A 22 6.53 -0.11 5.52
C LYS A 22 7.35 1.18 5.45
N ASP A 23 8.31 1.36 6.36
CA ASP A 23 9.08 2.60 6.51
C ASP A 23 10.58 2.39 6.27
N THR A 24 11.18 1.29 6.75
CA THR A 24 12.65 1.12 6.76
C THR A 24 13.15 0.13 5.71
N GLN A 25 12.43 -0.97 5.50
CA GLN A 25 12.80 -2.06 4.59
C GLN A 25 11.93 -2.04 3.34
N VAL A 26 11.69 -0.84 2.80
CA VAL A 26 10.95 -0.62 1.56
C VAL A 26 11.72 0.35 0.66
N GLU A 27 11.73 0.07 -0.63
CA GLU A 27 12.30 0.95 -1.65
C GLU A 27 11.28 1.15 -2.77
N THR A 28 10.97 2.41 -3.05
CA THR A 28 10.10 2.78 -4.17
C THR A 28 10.96 3.13 -5.38
N ARG A 29 10.93 2.27 -6.40
CA ARG A 29 11.61 2.47 -7.68
C ARG A 29 10.62 3.02 -8.72
N PRO A 30 11.09 3.53 -9.86
CA PRO A 30 10.19 4.02 -10.91
C PRO A 30 9.16 2.98 -11.39
N THR A 31 9.50 1.70 -11.41
CA THR A 31 8.67 0.62 -11.97
C THR A 31 8.11 -0.36 -10.95
N GLN A 32 8.55 -0.30 -9.68
CA GLN A 32 8.18 -1.28 -8.66
C GLN A 32 8.38 -0.75 -7.25
N ILE A 33 7.68 -1.36 -6.29
CA ILE A 33 7.88 -1.17 -4.85
C ILE A 33 8.47 -2.47 -4.32
N LYS A 34 9.68 -2.41 -3.74
CA LYS A 34 10.35 -3.58 -3.17
C LYS A 34 10.28 -3.56 -1.65
N TYR A 35 9.84 -4.66 -1.06
CA TYR A 35 9.85 -4.88 0.38
C TYR A 35 10.96 -5.89 0.72
N TYR A 36 11.95 -5.46 1.50
CA TYR A 36 13.13 -6.26 1.86
C TYR A 36 12.97 -7.05 3.16
N ALA A 37 11.89 -6.82 3.91
CA ALA A 37 11.66 -7.55 5.13
C ALA A 37 11.51 -9.06 4.83
N PRO A 38 12.19 -9.95 5.58
CA PRO A 38 12.16 -11.40 5.30
C PRO A 38 10.75 -12.00 5.46
N TYR A 39 9.88 -11.31 6.19
CA TYR A 39 8.48 -11.68 6.37
C TYR A 39 7.52 -10.95 5.42
N ALA A 40 8.01 -10.12 4.49
CA ALA A 40 7.15 -9.32 3.61
C ALA A 40 6.20 -10.17 2.78
N GLU A 41 6.71 -11.25 2.17
CA GLU A 41 5.91 -12.18 1.35
C GLU A 41 4.83 -12.87 2.18
N LYS A 42 5.21 -13.45 3.32
CA LYS A 42 4.26 -14.08 4.25
C LYS A 42 3.18 -13.09 4.68
N GLN A 43 3.55 -11.86 5.03
CA GLN A 43 2.59 -10.82 5.39
C GLN A 43 1.71 -10.40 4.21
N TYR A 44 2.23 -10.41 2.98
CA TYR A 44 1.49 -10.03 1.78
C TYR A 44 0.40 -11.03 1.43
N TYR A 45 0.61 -12.33 1.65
CA TYR A 45 -0.37 -13.37 1.28
C TYR A 45 -1.19 -13.90 2.46
N GLU A 46 -0.58 -14.08 3.63
CA GLU A 46 -1.19 -14.84 4.74
C GLU A 46 -1.76 -13.95 5.86
N ASN A 47 -1.45 -12.65 5.88
CA ASN A 47 -1.91 -11.79 6.96
C ASN A 47 -3.44 -11.66 6.95
N ALA A 48 -4.07 -12.32 7.93
CA ALA A 48 -5.52 -12.38 8.10
C ALA A 48 -6.17 -11.03 8.48
N GLY A 49 -5.40 -9.96 8.65
CA GLY A 49 -5.89 -8.64 9.03
C GLY A 49 -6.45 -8.57 10.45
N MET A 50 -6.19 -9.59 11.28
CA MET A 50 -6.80 -9.71 12.61
C MET A 50 -5.82 -9.35 13.73
N GLY A 51 -5.93 -8.12 14.26
CA GLY A 51 -5.62 -7.81 15.67
C GLY A 51 -4.44 -6.86 15.94
N LYS A 52 -4.75 -5.81 16.73
CA LYS A 52 -3.93 -4.70 17.27
C LYS A 52 -2.71 -4.29 16.45
N GLN A 53 -3.03 -3.87 15.22
CA GLN A 53 -2.65 -2.65 14.50
C GLN A 53 -3.35 -2.62 13.11
N GLY A 54 -4.08 -3.68 12.75
CA GLY A 54 -5.39 -3.66 12.07
C GLY A 54 -6.49 -3.97 13.10
N LEU A 55 -6.99 -2.94 13.79
CA LEU A 55 -7.33 -3.03 15.22
C LEU A 55 -8.56 -3.86 15.63
N HIS A 56 -9.48 -4.21 14.73
CA HIS A 56 -10.56 -5.20 14.93
C HIS A 56 -11.01 -5.73 13.56
N ARG A 57 -11.95 -6.70 13.50
CA ARG A 57 -12.63 -7.09 12.24
C ARG A 57 -13.00 -5.82 11.45
N GLY A 58 -12.36 -5.59 10.31
CA GLY A 58 -12.56 -4.40 9.47
C GLY A 58 -11.42 -3.36 9.44
N GLY A 59 -10.24 -3.63 10.02
CA GLY A 59 -9.10 -2.72 9.90
C GLY A 59 -8.51 -2.66 8.47
N MET A 60 -8.00 -1.49 8.06
CA MET A 60 -7.41 -1.29 6.71
C MET A 60 -6.12 -2.08 6.44
N ARG A 61 -5.44 -2.59 7.48
CA ARG A 61 -4.13 -3.28 7.36
C ARG A 61 -4.27 -4.78 7.21
N GLY A 62 -3.36 -5.40 6.45
CA GLY A 62 -3.32 -6.87 6.25
C GLY A 62 -2.80 -7.27 4.85
N LYS A 63 -3.09 -8.51 4.42
CA LYS A 63 -2.66 -9.05 3.11
C LYS A 63 -3.12 -8.24 1.90
N LEU A 64 -2.40 -8.36 0.78
CA LEU A 64 -2.77 -7.76 -0.51
C LEU A 64 -3.05 -6.24 -0.41
N TRP A 65 -2.18 -5.52 0.29
CA TRP A 65 -2.39 -4.11 0.61
C TRP A 65 -2.47 -3.18 -0.62
N ILE A 66 -1.75 -3.47 -1.71
CA ILE A 66 -1.89 -2.71 -2.97
C ILE A 66 -3.24 -2.99 -3.65
N PRO A 67 -3.65 -4.25 -3.91
CA PRO A 67 -4.98 -4.54 -4.46
C PRO A 67 -6.13 -3.93 -3.65
N ARG A 68 -6.08 -3.99 -2.31
CA ARG A 68 -7.12 -3.38 -1.47
C ARG A 68 -7.10 -1.86 -1.55
N MET A 69 -5.92 -1.24 -1.55
CA MET A 69 -5.81 0.20 -1.78
C MET A 69 -6.40 0.59 -3.13
N MET A 70 -6.15 -0.18 -4.19
CA MET A 70 -6.74 0.09 -5.51
C MET A 70 -8.26 -0.04 -5.51
N ALA A 71 -8.82 -0.99 -4.75
CA ALA A 71 -10.27 -1.14 -4.61
C ALA A 71 -10.91 0.05 -3.86
N ASP A 72 -10.24 0.57 -2.83
CA ASP A 72 -10.78 1.63 -1.99
C ASP A 72 -10.48 3.05 -2.52
N ARG A 73 -9.32 3.25 -3.16
CA ARG A 73 -8.73 4.56 -3.51
C ARG A 73 -8.18 4.60 -4.93
N GLY A 74 -8.60 3.68 -5.80
CA GLY A 74 -8.20 3.64 -7.21
C GLY A 74 -8.57 4.93 -7.95
N ASP A 75 -9.74 5.48 -7.67
CA ASP A 75 -10.20 6.74 -8.29
C ASP A 75 -9.31 7.93 -7.89
N GLU A 76 -8.88 7.99 -6.63
CA GLU A 76 -7.93 9.01 -6.15
C GLU A 76 -6.58 8.89 -6.88
N LEU A 77 -6.09 7.67 -7.08
CA LEU A 77 -4.85 7.44 -7.83
C LEU A 77 -4.98 7.92 -9.28
N ILE A 78 -6.08 7.57 -9.95
CA ILE A 78 -6.36 7.97 -11.33
C ILE A 78 -6.43 9.49 -11.43
N GLU A 79 -7.10 10.15 -10.49
CA GLU A 79 -7.20 11.60 -10.45
C GLU A 79 -5.84 12.28 -10.25
N SER A 80 -5.01 11.79 -9.31
CA SER A 80 -3.65 12.29 -9.10
C SER A 80 -2.78 12.16 -10.35
N VAL A 81 -2.87 11.02 -11.04
CA VAL A 81 -2.10 10.76 -12.27
C VAL A 81 -2.59 11.62 -13.43
N ALA A 82 -3.90 11.78 -13.59
CA ALA A 82 -4.48 12.65 -14.61
C ALA A 82 -4.05 14.10 -14.41
N LYS A 83 -4.12 14.62 -13.17
CA LYS A 83 -3.66 15.97 -12.82
C LYS A 83 -2.17 16.16 -13.13
N MET A 84 -1.33 15.20 -12.76
CA MET A 84 0.11 15.26 -13.06
C MET A 84 0.38 15.29 -14.58
N ALA A 85 -0.45 14.60 -15.38
CA ALA A 85 -0.36 14.60 -16.84
C ALA A 85 -1.01 15.84 -17.51
N GLY A 86 -1.61 16.76 -16.74
CA GLY A 86 -2.35 17.92 -17.26
C GLY A 86 -3.76 17.61 -17.79
N GLY A 87 -4.27 16.41 -17.51
CA GLY A 87 -5.61 15.97 -17.89
C GLY A 87 -6.63 16.02 -16.75
N ARG A 88 -7.82 15.46 -17.02
CA ARG A 88 -8.88 15.25 -16.02
C ARG A 88 -9.28 13.77 -16.03
N ALA A 89 -9.47 13.20 -14.84
CA ALA A 89 -10.07 11.88 -14.71
C ALA A 89 -11.51 11.90 -15.23
N LYS A 90 -11.98 10.76 -15.74
CA LYS A 90 -13.29 10.61 -16.37
C LYS A 90 -14.19 9.74 -15.49
#